data_AF-A0A8T7E3K2-F1
#
_entry.id   AF-A0A8T7E3K2-F1
#
_cell.length_a   1.000
_cell.length_b   1.000
_cell.length_c   1.000
_cell.angle_alpha   90.00
_cell.angle_beta   90.00
_cell.angle_gamma   90.00
#
_symmetry.space_group_name_H-M   'P 1'
#
loop_
_entity.id
_entity.type
_entity.pdbx_description
1 polymer ?
#
loop_
_entity_poly.entity_id
_entity_poly.type
_entity_poly.pdbx_seq_one_letter_code
_entity_poly.pdbx_strand_id
1 'polypeptide(L)'
;SRVPPHQWSVYSASAMSQMDPEGYGGLMQNPMTGKRPTSKQVALALPQMPADFINAYVLGSVGFTSSITGACASFLYNLAAAVSRMRAGQCRVAVVGVSEAPLVPEIIEGYAAMNALATDANLARLDGADAADLTRASRPFGDNCGFTLAESAQFVVLMADALAMELGADVHGAVPDVFIAADGVKTSISAPGPGNYLTMARAVGCAAAILGDEAVRQRSFVHAHGSSTPKNRVTESLILDRVAGAFGIETWPVTGIKSAVGHSLGAASGDQLASALGSFAWGIVPGIKTIETVANDVARDHLDIRCTDLDAGPLDLAFINSKGFGGNNASAPVISAGCAARMLERRHGAKAAARWQALRDNARAAAADYDAAMRRGTLPAIYRYGEPVIGDDDIGVSRDAVTLPGDRSVALGIANPYPDMV
;
A
#
# COMPACT_ATOMS: atom_id res chain seq x y z
N SER A 1 0.65 12.87 26.07
CA SER A 1 0.54 12.69 24.61
C SER A 1 -0.57 13.58 24.05
N ARG A 2 -0.39 14.25 22.90
CA ARG A 2 -1.47 15.06 22.25
C ARG A 2 -2.56 14.22 21.57
N VAL A 3 -2.30 12.92 21.37
CA VAL A 3 -3.24 11.97 20.79
C VAL A 3 -3.61 10.94 21.87
N PRO A 4 -4.90 10.74 22.19
CA PRO A 4 -5.33 9.70 23.11
C PRO A 4 -4.83 8.32 22.69
N PRO A 5 -4.45 7.43 23.62
CA PRO A 5 -3.84 6.13 23.27
C PRO A 5 -4.68 5.29 22.30
N HIS A 6 -6.00 5.27 22.50
CA HIS A 6 -6.95 4.51 21.66
C HIS A 6 -7.12 5.07 20.23
N GLN A 7 -6.65 6.29 19.94
CA GLN A 7 -6.76 6.92 18.62
C GLN A 7 -5.52 6.70 17.73
N TRP A 8 -4.54 5.93 18.22
CA TRP A 8 -3.50 5.33 17.39
C TRP A 8 -4.02 4.04 16.76
N SER A 9 -3.55 3.74 15.56
CA SER A 9 -3.84 2.47 14.91
C SER A 9 -2.66 1.94 14.12
N VAL A 10 -2.47 0.62 14.09
CA VAL A 10 -1.45 -0.05 13.27
C VAL A 10 -2.09 -1.15 12.43
N TYR A 11 -1.93 -1.05 11.12
CA TYR A 11 -2.41 -2.01 10.14
C TYR A 11 -1.23 -2.56 9.35
N SER A 12 -0.93 -3.84 9.53
CA SER A 12 0.10 -4.51 8.75
C SER A 12 -0.11 -6.00 8.68
N ALA A 13 0.38 -6.60 7.61
CA ALA A 13 0.22 -8.02 7.33
C ALA A 13 1.46 -8.58 6.61
N SER A 14 1.50 -9.89 6.48
CA SER A 14 2.11 -10.62 5.36
C SER A 14 1.05 -11.52 4.74
N ALA A 15 1.01 -11.62 3.42
CA ALA A 15 0.04 -12.49 2.73
C ALA A 15 0.47 -13.96 2.83
N MET A 16 1.78 -14.23 2.83
CA MET A 16 2.32 -15.59 2.90
C MET A 16 2.57 -16.09 4.32
N SER A 17 2.42 -15.27 5.37
CA SER A 17 3.04 -15.50 6.68
C SER A 17 4.57 -15.46 6.60
N GLN A 18 5.29 -15.57 7.73
CA GLN A 18 6.76 -15.66 7.69
C GLN A 18 7.15 -17.12 7.45
N MET A 19 7.58 -17.42 6.22
CA MET A 19 7.81 -18.79 5.73
C MET A 19 9.28 -19.23 5.77
N ASP A 20 10.14 -18.44 6.38
CA ASP A 20 11.55 -18.70 6.59
C ASP A 20 11.79 -19.63 7.81
N PRO A 21 13.04 -20.08 8.06
CA PRO A 21 13.35 -21.01 9.15
C PRO A 21 13.00 -20.50 10.56
N GLU A 22 12.92 -19.19 10.78
CA GLU A 22 12.55 -18.61 12.08
C GLU A 22 11.03 -18.56 12.31
N GLY A 23 10.23 -18.76 11.24
CA GLY A 23 8.77 -18.79 11.27
C GLY A 23 8.18 -20.17 10.91
N TYR A 24 7.17 -20.17 10.04
CA TYR A 24 6.46 -21.38 9.63
C TYR A 24 7.33 -22.32 8.80
N GLY A 25 8.36 -21.82 8.10
CA GLY A 25 9.30 -22.68 7.39
C GLY A 25 9.95 -23.67 8.37
N GLY A 26 10.55 -23.15 9.44
CA GLY A 26 11.15 -24.02 10.46
C GLY A 26 10.13 -24.83 11.25
N LEU A 27 8.92 -24.30 11.52
CA LEU A 27 7.85 -25.05 12.17
C LEU A 27 7.50 -26.32 11.39
N MET A 28 7.34 -26.20 10.07
CA MET A 28 6.91 -27.29 9.20
C MET A 28 8.07 -28.23 8.83
N GLN A 29 9.29 -27.71 8.70
CA GLN A 29 10.45 -28.45 8.18
C GLN A 29 11.31 -29.10 9.26
N ASN A 30 11.40 -28.53 10.47
CA ASN A 30 12.27 -29.06 11.52
C ASN A 30 11.97 -30.55 11.82
N PRO A 31 10.70 -30.99 12.02
CA PRO A 31 10.41 -32.39 12.28
C PRO A 31 10.86 -33.34 11.15
N MET A 32 10.77 -32.89 9.89
CA MET A 32 11.19 -33.68 8.72
C MET A 32 12.71 -33.85 8.62
N THR A 33 13.47 -32.97 9.27
CA THR A 33 14.94 -32.99 9.28
C THR A 33 15.53 -33.46 10.62
N GLY A 34 14.71 -34.06 11.49
CA GLY A 34 15.13 -34.56 12.79
C GLY A 34 15.35 -33.49 13.86
N LYS A 35 14.94 -32.24 13.60
CA LYS A 35 14.98 -31.13 14.56
C LYS A 35 13.60 -30.96 15.21
N ARG A 36 13.58 -30.38 16.42
CA ARG A 36 12.32 -29.94 17.04
C ARG A 36 11.99 -28.51 16.61
N PRO A 37 10.71 -28.14 16.44
CA PRO A 37 10.32 -26.75 16.34
C PRO A 37 10.77 -25.95 17.57
N THR A 38 11.11 -24.67 17.37
CA THR A 38 11.48 -23.77 18.47
C THR A 38 10.23 -23.23 19.17
N SER A 39 10.40 -22.65 20.36
CA SER A 39 9.31 -22.02 21.10
C SER A 39 8.76 -20.75 20.44
N LYS A 40 9.43 -20.21 19.42
CA LYS A 40 9.11 -18.92 18.79
C LYS A 40 8.46 -19.05 17.41
N GLN A 41 8.76 -20.12 16.68
CA GLN A 41 8.36 -20.28 15.28
C GLN A 41 6.87 -20.09 15.03
N VAL A 42 5.99 -20.65 15.88
CA VAL A 42 4.54 -20.46 15.73
C VAL A 42 4.14 -18.99 15.89
N ALA A 43 4.64 -18.34 16.94
CA ALA A 43 4.26 -16.97 17.26
C ALA A 43 4.78 -15.98 16.22
N LEU A 44 6.07 -16.07 15.88
CA LEU A 44 6.73 -15.16 14.93
C LEU A 44 6.24 -15.35 13.49
N ALA A 45 5.62 -16.48 13.18
CA ALA A 45 5.13 -16.75 11.84
C ALA A 45 3.75 -16.16 11.54
N LEU A 46 2.98 -15.75 12.55
CA LEU A 46 1.63 -15.26 12.31
C LEU A 46 1.63 -14.09 11.32
N PRO A 47 0.68 -14.04 10.37
CA PRO A 47 0.65 -13.00 9.34
C PRO A 47 0.42 -11.59 9.90
N GLN A 48 -0.01 -11.48 11.16
CA GLN A 48 -0.15 -10.20 11.87
C GLN A 48 1.14 -9.71 12.54
N MET A 49 2.17 -10.55 12.68
CA MET A 49 3.42 -10.17 13.38
C MET A 49 4.07 -8.88 12.86
N PRO A 50 4.02 -8.53 11.57
CA PRO A 50 4.46 -7.21 11.11
C PRO A 50 3.78 -6.04 11.84
N ALA A 51 2.48 -6.12 12.15
CA ALA A 51 1.77 -5.10 12.93
C ALA A 51 2.11 -5.19 14.41
N ASP A 52 2.17 -6.41 14.95
CA ASP A 52 2.40 -6.64 16.38
C ASP A 52 3.80 -6.16 16.79
N PHE A 53 4.82 -6.36 15.96
CA PHE A 53 6.18 -5.85 16.20
C PHE A 53 6.23 -4.32 16.19
N ILE A 54 5.43 -3.66 15.35
CA ILE A 54 5.35 -2.19 15.36
C ILE A 54 4.70 -1.71 16.66
N ASN A 55 3.61 -2.35 17.11
CA ASN A 55 2.98 -1.99 18.38
C ASN A 55 3.92 -2.23 19.56
N ALA A 56 4.51 -3.42 19.65
CA ALA A 56 5.28 -3.88 20.80
C ALA A 56 6.67 -3.24 20.88
N TYR A 57 7.38 -3.14 19.77
CA TYR A 57 8.82 -2.83 19.77
C TYR A 57 9.21 -1.55 19.06
N VAL A 58 8.29 -0.90 18.33
CA VAL A 58 8.57 0.39 17.67
C VAL A 58 7.84 1.52 18.38
N LEU A 59 6.51 1.44 18.46
CA LEU A 59 5.67 2.53 18.98
C LEU A 59 5.37 2.42 20.48
N GLY A 60 5.35 1.21 21.05
CA GLY A 60 4.77 0.98 22.39
C GLY A 60 3.28 1.34 22.44
N SER A 61 2.56 1.04 21.35
CA SER A 61 1.16 1.45 21.15
C SER A 61 0.20 0.48 21.84
N VAL A 62 -0.79 1.04 22.52
CA VAL A 62 -1.97 0.32 23.05
C VAL A 62 -3.23 0.64 22.23
N GLY A 63 -3.04 1.19 21.04
CA GLY A 63 -4.11 1.57 20.13
C GLY A 63 -4.71 0.38 19.40
N PHE A 64 -5.58 0.67 18.43
CA PHE A 64 -6.19 -0.36 17.59
C PHE A 64 -5.15 -1.05 16.72
N THR A 65 -5.31 -2.35 16.47
CA THR A 65 -4.47 -3.06 15.51
C THR A 65 -5.26 -4.07 14.69
N SER A 66 -4.81 -4.33 13.46
CA SER A 66 -5.43 -5.29 12.56
C SER A 66 -4.44 -5.74 11.48
N SER A 67 -4.64 -6.95 10.97
CA SER A 67 -3.97 -7.48 9.78
C SER A 67 -5.04 -7.95 8.80
N ILE A 68 -5.11 -7.32 7.63
CA ILE A 68 -6.08 -7.66 6.59
C ILE A 68 -5.33 -8.13 5.36
N THR A 69 -5.68 -9.32 4.90
CA THR A 69 -5.10 -9.92 3.69
C THR A 69 -6.10 -9.92 2.55
N GLY A 70 -5.62 -9.52 1.38
CA GLY A 70 -6.34 -9.49 0.11
C GLY A 70 -5.46 -10.03 -1.02
N ALA A 71 -4.72 -11.10 -0.73
CA ALA A 71 -3.62 -11.61 -1.58
C ALA A 71 -2.65 -10.47 -1.97
N CYS A 72 -2.36 -10.29 -3.26
CA CYS A 72 -1.48 -9.24 -3.76
C CYS A 72 -2.03 -7.80 -3.60
N ALA A 73 -3.29 -7.63 -3.18
CA ALA A 73 -3.90 -6.33 -2.90
C ALA A 73 -3.88 -5.95 -1.40
N SER A 74 -3.21 -6.73 -0.53
CA SER A 74 -3.28 -6.61 0.93
C SER A 74 -2.97 -5.20 1.47
N PHE A 75 -1.96 -4.50 0.93
CA PHE A 75 -1.68 -3.13 1.38
C PHE A 75 -2.87 -2.18 1.20
N LEU A 76 -3.60 -2.25 0.09
CA LEU A 76 -4.80 -1.44 -0.10
C LEU A 76 -5.95 -1.86 0.83
N TYR A 77 -6.02 -3.13 1.24
CA TYR A 77 -7.01 -3.58 2.22
C TYR A 77 -6.73 -2.98 3.61
N ASN A 78 -5.46 -2.99 4.04
CA ASN A 78 -5.03 -2.31 5.27
C ASN A 78 -5.31 -0.79 5.18
N LEU A 79 -5.04 -0.17 4.03
CA LEU A 79 -5.31 1.25 3.79
C LEU A 79 -6.80 1.58 3.86
N ALA A 80 -7.66 0.74 3.28
CA ALA A 80 -9.12 0.92 3.32
C ALA A 80 -9.67 0.94 4.76
N ALA A 81 -9.19 0.02 5.60
CA ALA A 81 -9.59 -0.05 7.01
C ALA A 81 -9.14 1.19 7.79
N ALA A 82 -7.90 1.64 7.57
CA ALA A 82 -7.37 2.85 8.21
C ALA A 82 -8.16 4.10 7.80
N VAL A 83 -8.41 4.29 6.50
CA VAL A 83 -9.19 5.43 5.97
C VAL A 83 -10.62 5.41 6.51
N SER A 84 -11.27 4.25 6.52
CA SER A 84 -12.64 4.10 7.04
C SER A 84 -12.73 4.47 8.53
N ARG A 85 -11.80 3.97 9.36
CA ARG A 85 -11.77 4.27 10.80
C ARG A 85 -11.42 5.72 11.08
N MET A 86 -10.52 6.33 10.30
CA MET A 86 -10.19 7.74 10.43
C MET A 86 -11.38 8.63 10.08
N ARG A 87 -12.12 8.31 8.99
CA ARG A 87 -13.36 9.01 8.62
C ARG A 87 -14.47 8.86 9.66
N ALA A 88 -14.54 7.71 10.33
CA ALA A 88 -15.47 7.47 11.43
C ALA A 88 -15.05 8.16 12.75
N GLY A 89 -13.94 8.92 12.78
CA GLY A 89 -13.45 9.59 13.99
C GLY A 89 -12.83 8.64 15.03
N GLN A 90 -12.60 7.37 14.68
CA GLN A 90 -12.08 6.33 15.58
C GLN A 90 -10.55 6.26 15.60
N CYS A 91 -9.88 7.00 14.72
CA CYS A 91 -8.44 7.00 14.56
C CYS A 91 -7.97 8.40 14.16
N ARG A 92 -6.91 8.92 14.79
CA ARG A 92 -6.26 10.18 14.39
C ARG A 92 -4.87 9.97 13.80
N VAL A 93 -4.19 8.88 14.14
CA VAL A 93 -2.90 8.49 13.56
C VAL A 93 -2.94 7.00 13.22
N ALA A 94 -2.68 6.65 11.96
CA ALA A 94 -2.58 5.27 11.53
C ALA A 94 -1.23 5.00 10.87
N VAL A 95 -0.54 3.95 11.31
CA VAL A 95 0.58 3.35 10.58
C VAL A 95 0.02 2.21 9.74
N VAL A 96 0.18 2.31 8.42
CA VAL A 96 -0.39 1.36 7.46
C VAL A 96 0.73 0.80 6.62
N GLY A 97 0.82 -0.52 6.52
CA GLY A 97 1.83 -1.16 5.69
C GLY A 97 1.59 -2.62 5.43
N VAL A 98 2.59 -3.25 4.83
CA VAL A 98 2.76 -4.69 4.66
C VAL A 98 4.26 -4.97 4.62
N SER A 99 4.68 -6.12 5.16
CA SER A 99 6.03 -6.64 5.03
C SER A 99 5.98 -8.04 4.44
N GLU A 100 6.73 -8.26 3.37
CA GLU A 100 6.81 -9.53 2.65
C GLU A 100 8.26 -9.89 2.34
N ALA A 101 8.66 -11.12 2.69
CA ALA A 101 9.96 -11.70 2.38
C ALA A 101 9.80 -13.12 1.81
N PRO A 102 9.16 -13.26 0.62
CA PRO A 102 8.72 -14.55 0.10
C PRO A 102 9.81 -15.30 -0.68
N LEU A 103 11.05 -14.80 -0.70
CA LEU A 103 12.15 -15.36 -1.48
C LEU A 103 12.74 -16.63 -0.84
N VAL A 104 11.87 -17.62 -0.61
CA VAL A 104 12.23 -18.95 -0.12
C VAL A 104 11.84 -20.02 -1.17
N PRO A 105 12.61 -21.12 -1.29
CA PRO A 105 12.43 -22.09 -2.38
C PRO A 105 11.00 -22.63 -2.51
N GLU A 106 10.34 -22.90 -1.40
CA GLU A 106 9.00 -23.50 -1.35
C GLU A 106 7.93 -22.57 -1.93
N ILE A 107 8.08 -21.26 -1.69
CA ILE A 107 7.16 -20.25 -2.20
C ILE A 107 7.40 -20.04 -3.69
N ILE A 108 8.68 -19.99 -4.11
CA ILE A 108 9.05 -19.92 -5.53
C ILE A 108 8.49 -21.13 -6.28
N GLU A 109 8.69 -22.35 -5.76
CA GLU A 109 8.18 -23.59 -6.35
C GLU A 109 6.65 -23.60 -6.38
N GLY A 110 5.98 -23.15 -5.31
CA GLY A 110 4.51 -23.05 -5.27
C GLY A 110 3.95 -22.16 -6.38
N TYR A 111 4.53 -20.98 -6.61
CA TYR A 111 4.10 -20.11 -7.71
C TYR A 111 4.55 -20.64 -9.09
N ALA A 112 5.69 -21.33 -9.18
CA ALA A 112 6.14 -21.98 -10.41
C ALA A 112 5.19 -23.11 -10.82
N ALA A 113 4.71 -23.92 -9.87
CA ALA A 113 3.73 -24.98 -10.09
C ALA A 113 2.38 -24.45 -10.62
N MET A 114 2.06 -23.18 -10.31
CA MET A 114 0.90 -22.48 -10.87
C MET A 114 1.15 -21.91 -12.27
N ASN A 115 2.36 -22.05 -12.82
CA ASN A 115 2.83 -21.35 -14.02
C ASN A 115 2.65 -19.82 -13.92
N ALA A 116 2.84 -19.26 -12.72
CA ALA A 116 2.63 -17.85 -12.47
C ALA A 116 3.92 -17.01 -12.62
N LEU A 117 5.09 -17.64 -12.46
CA LEU A 117 6.39 -16.99 -12.52
C LEU A 117 6.98 -16.94 -13.93
N ALA A 118 7.73 -15.87 -14.21
CA ALA A 118 8.64 -15.86 -15.36
C ALA A 118 9.77 -16.86 -15.11
N THR A 119 10.07 -17.70 -16.11
CA THR A 119 11.15 -18.69 -16.03
C THR A 119 12.22 -18.38 -17.07
N ASP A 120 13.48 -18.74 -16.78
CA ASP A 120 14.60 -18.49 -17.68
C ASP A 120 14.34 -19.03 -19.09
N ALA A 121 13.84 -20.25 -19.19
CA ALA A 121 13.50 -20.86 -20.48
C ALA A 121 12.43 -20.07 -21.25
N ASN A 122 11.41 -19.54 -20.55
CA ASN A 122 10.38 -18.74 -21.20
C ASN A 122 10.90 -17.35 -21.59
N LEU A 123 11.72 -16.71 -20.76
CA LEU A 123 12.34 -15.42 -21.06
C LEU A 123 13.28 -15.51 -22.27
N ALA A 124 14.19 -16.49 -22.27
CA ALA A 124 15.09 -16.75 -23.39
C ALA A 124 14.31 -17.01 -24.70
N ARG A 125 13.21 -17.77 -24.62
CA ARG A 125 12.31 -18.01 -25.76
C ARG A 125 11.60 -16.75 -26.25
N LEU A 126 11.21 -15.84 -25.36
CA LEU A 126 10.62 -14.55 -25.75
C LEU A 126 11.62 -13.68 -26.52
N ASP A 127 12.89 -13.74 -26.13
CA ASP A 127 13.96 -12.93 -26.73
C ASP A 127 14.62 -13.60 -27.94
N GLY A 128 14.27 -14.86 -28.25
CA GLY A 128 14.95 -15.64 -29.27
C GLY A 128 16.44 -15.86 -28.96
N ALA A 129 16.79 -15.91 -27.68
CA ALA A 129 18.16 -15.98 -27.18
C ALA A 129 18.46 -17.33 -26.50
N ASP A 130 19.75 -17.67 -26.38
CA ASP A 130 20.20 -18.90 -25.69
C ASP A 130 20.11 -18.78 -24.16
N ALA A 131 20.08 -17.57 -23.62
CA ALA A 131 20.02 -17.29 -22.19
C ALA A 131 19.07 -16.12 -21.91
N ALA A 132 18.44 -16.13 -20.73
CA ALA A 132 17.52 -15.09 -20.30
C ALA A 132 18.24 -13.82 -19.84
N ASP A 133 17.75 -12.66 -20.24
CA ASP A 133 18.10 -11.39 -19.59
C ASP A 133 17.21 -11.19 -18.34
N LEU A 134 17.78 -11.54 -17.18
CA LEU A 134 17.08 -11.44 -15.90
C LEU A 134 16.83 -9.99 -15.46
N THR A 135 17.57 -9.01 -15.99
CA THR A 135 17.32 -7.59 -15.69
C THR A 135 16.01 -7.09 -16.29
N ARG A 136 15.47 -7.81 -17.27
CA ARG A 136 14.17 -7.58 -17.92
C ARG A 136 13.17 -8.69 -17.64
N ALA A 137 13.31 -9.45 -16.54
CA ALA A 137 12.41 -10.57 -16.25
C ALA A 137 10.93 -10.13 -16.07
N SER A 138 10.71 -8.94 -15.51
CA SER A 138 9.36 -8.37 -15.32
C SER A 138 9.05 -7.35 -16.42
N ARG A 139 8.10 -7.70 -17.30
CA ARG A 139 7.71 -6.98 -18.52
C ARG A 139 6.21 -6.61 -18.53
N PRO A 140 5.72 -5.76 -17.60
CA PRO A 140 4.32 -5.34 -17.60
C PRO A 140 3.89 -4.77 -18.96
N PHE A 141 2.74 -5.19 -19.48
CA PHE A 141 2.18 -4.80 -20.79
C PHE A 141 3.00 -5.09 -22.06
N GLY A 142 4.25 -5.53 -21.96
CA GLY A 142 5.02 -6.04 -23.10
C GLY A 142 4.84 -7.54 -23.32
N ASP A 143 5.71 -8.11 -24.15
CA ASP A 143 5.84 -9.56 -24.27
C ASP A 143 6.46 -10.18 -23.04
N ASN A 144 5.66 -10.98 -22.34
CA ASN A 144 5.93 -11.45 -20.99
C ASN A 144 5.44 -12.88 -20.78
N CYS A 145 5.90 -13.51 -19.70
CA CYS A 145 5.62 -14.93 -19.45
C CYS A 145 5.29 -15.26 -17.99
N GLY A 146 5.13 -14.26 -17.13
CA GLY A 146 4.91 -14.47 -15.70
C GLY A 146 5.44 -13.30 -14.87
N PHE A 147 5.06 -13.26 -13.60
CA PHE A 147 5.57 -12.25 -12.68
C PHE A 147 6.93 -12.67 -12.11
N THR A 148 7.73 -11.70 -11.66
CA THR A 148 8.97 -11.94 -10.91
C THR A 148 8.69 -11.74 -9.43
N LEU A 149 8.99 -12.73 -8.59
CA LEU A 149 8.79 -12.62 -7.14
C LEU A 149 9.80 -11.62 -6.54
N ALA A 150 9.38 -10.84 -5.55
CA ALA A 150 10.22 -9.89 -4.84
C ALA A 150 9.87 -9.81 -3.36
N GLU A 151 10.71 -9.14 -2.58
CA GLU A 151 10.49 -8.81 -1.17
C GLU A 151 10.39 -7.29 -1.00
N SER A 152 9.55 -6.83 -0.07
CA SER A 152 9.40 -5.40 0.26
C SER A 152 8.72 -5.22 1.61
N ALA A 153 9.04 -4.12 2.28
CA ALA A 153 8.33 -3.63 3.45
C ALA A 153 8.02 -2.14 3.26
N GLN A 154 6.73 -1.81 3.10
CA GLN A 154 6.28 -0.44 2.84
C GLN A 154 5.31 0.01 3.91
N PHE A 155 5.56 1.19 4.47
CA PHE A 155 4.72 1.80 5.50
C PHE A 155 4.45 3.28 5.19
N VAL A 156 3.20 3.70 5.45
CA VAL A 156 2.79 5.10 5.44
C VAL A 156 2.16 5.48 6.77
N VAL A 157 2.34 6.74 7.16
CA VAL A 157 1.67 7.33 8.33
C VAL A 157 0.56 8.23 7.85
N LEU A 158 -0.68 7.91 8.21
CA LEU A 158 -1.85 8.75 7.98
C LEU A 158 -2.15 9.54 9.25
N MET A 159 -2.50 10.81 9.07
CA MET A 159 -3.01 11.66 10.15
C MET A 159 -4.34 12.27 9.76
N ALA A 160 -5.24 12.40 10.73
CA ALA A 160 -6.42 13.23 10.57
C ALA A 160 -6.00 14.67 10.23
N ASP A 161 -6.72 15.30 9.31
CA ASP A 161 -6.40 16.63 8.77
C ASP A 161 -6.21 17.68 9.87
N ALA A 162 -7.11 17.72 10.85
CA ALA A 162 -7.00 18.65 11.98
C ALA A 162 -5.73 18.43 12.82
N LEU A 163 -5.32 17.16 13.02
CA LEU A 163 -4.09 16.85 13.75
C LEU A 163 -2.84 17.20 12.93
N ALA A 164 -2.83 16.91 11.63
CA ALA A 164 -1.74 17.30 10.74
C ALA A 164 -1.53 18.83 10.75
N MET A 165 -2.62 19.59 10.69
CA MET A 165 -2.61 21.05 10.80
C MET A 165 -2.07 21.53 12.15
N GLU A 166 -2.50 20.89 13.25
CA GLU A 166 -2.08 21.24 14.61
C GLU A 166 -0.58 21.00 14.84
N LEU A 167 -0.04 19.90 14.32
CA LEU A 167 1.35 19.49 14.52
C LEU A 167 2.33 20.07 13.50
N GLY A 168 1.84 20.64 12.39
CA GLY A 168 2.73 21.01 11.29
C GLY A 168 3.25 19.79 10.53
N ALA A 169 2.49 18.70 10.46
CA ALA A 169 2.93 17.50 9.72
C ALA A 169 3.03 17.83 8.22
N ASP A 170 4.10 17.36 7.57
CA ASP A 170 4.19 17.47 6.11
C ASP A 170 3.18 16.53 5.44
N VAL A 171 2.71 16.93 4.26
CA VAL A 171 1.69 16.20 3.52
C VAL A 171 2.26 15.82 2.17
N HIS A 172 2.53 14.53 1.98
CA HIS A 172 3.02 13.98 0.72
C HIS A 172 1.88 13.67 -0.27
N GLY A 173 0.68 13.44 0.25
CA GLY A 173 -0.54 13.21 -0.50
C GLY A 173 -1.71 12.91 0.43
N ALA A 174 -2.90 12.73 -0.13
CA ALA A 174 -4.09 12.35 0.62
C ALA A 174 -4.83 11.20 -0.07
N VAL A 175 -5.38 10.27 0.72
CA VAL A 175 -6.17 9.13 0.22
C VAL A 175 -7.61 9.31 0.67
N PRO A 176 -8.55 9.71 -0.20
CA PRO A 176 -9.93 9.98 0.21
C PRO A 176 -10.73 8.69 0.45
N ASP A 177 -10.45 7.62 -0.30
CA ASP A 177 -11.13 6.33 -0.16
C ASP A 177 -10.31 5.20 -0.80
N VAL A 178 -10.68 3.95 -0.50
CA VAL A 178 -10.15 2.75 -1.16
C VAL A 178 -11.32 1.82 -1.48
N PHE A 179 -11.46 1.46 -2.75
CA PHE A 179 -12.57 0.64 -3.22
C PHE A 179 -12.14 -0.80 -3.39
N ILE A 180 -12.84 -1.72 -2.73
CA ILE A 180 -12.58 -3.15 -2.76
C ILE A 180 -13.79 -3.87 -3.35
N ALA A 181 -13.56 -4.84 -4.22
CA ALA A 181 -14.62 -5.68 -4.78
C ALA A 181 -14.14 -7.10 -5.06
N ALA A 182 -15.02 -8.07 -4.80
CA ALA A 182 -14.85 -9.46 -5.18
C ALA A 182 -15.25 -9.69 -6.65
N ASP A 183 -14.95 -10.88 -7.18
CA ASP A 183 -15.26 -11.25 -8.56
C ASP A 183 -16.60 -11.96 -8.78
N GLY A 184 -17.31 -12.35 -7.70
CA GLY A 184 -18.50 -13.20 -7.80
C GLY A 184 -18.16 -14.68 -8.07
N VAL A 185 -18.99 -15.38 -8.84
CA VAL A 185 -18.80 -16.80 -9.18
C VAL A 185 -17.58 -16.97 -10.09
N LYS A 186 -16.68 -17.92 -9.77
CA LYS A 186 -15.42 -18.15 -10.50
C LYS A 186 -15.24 -19.61 -10.90
N THR A 187 -14.67 -19.84 -12.08
CA THR A 187 -14.24 -21.17 -12.52
C THR A 187 -12.93 -21.62 -11.85
N SER A 188 -11.98 -20.70 -11.67
CA SER A 188 -10.72 -20.94 -10.98
C SER A 188 -10.45 -19.83 -9.98
N ILE A 189 -9.92 -20.19 -8.80
CA ILE A 189 -9.65 -19.26 -7.70
C ILE A 189 -8.60 -18.21 -8.07
N SER A 190 -7.65 -18.54 -8.96
CA SER A 190 -6.55 -17.67 -9.38
C SER A 190 -6.80 -16.93 -10.70
N ALA A 191 -7.89 -17.23 -11.40
CA ALA A 191 -8.24 -16.53 -12.64
C ALA A 191 -8.68 -15.09 -12.35
N PRO A 192 -8.42 -14.11 -13.24
CA PRO A 192 -8.96 -12.76 -13.11
C PRO A 192 -10.50 -12.76 -13.22
N GLY A 193 -11.14 -11.68 -12.77
CA GLY A 193 -12.59 -11.52 -12.84
C GLY A 193 -13.04 -10.05 -12.88
N PRO A 194 -14.36 -9.80 -12.77
CA PRO A 194 -14.94 -8.50 -13.04
C PRO A 194 -14.76 -7.47 -11.93
N GLY A 195 -14.34 -7.85 -10.71
CA GLY A 195 -14.34 -6.95 -9.56
C GLY A 195 -13.51 -5.69 -9.77
N ASN A 196 -12.43 -5.78 -10.55
CA ASN A 196 -11.56 -4.62 -10.82
C ASN A 196 -12.20 -3.54 -11.71
N TYR A 197 -13.24 -3.85 -12.50
CA TYR A 197 -14.05 -2.81 -13.15
C TYR A 197 -14.73 -1.92 -12.12
N LEU A 198 -15.29 -2.53 -11.06
CA LEU A 198 -15.99 -1.82 -10.00
C LEU A 198 -15.03 -0.94 -9.21
N THR A 199 -13.86 -1.47 -8.83
CA THR A 199 -12.90 -0.71 -8.01
C THR A 199 -12.33 0.48 -8.79
N MET A 200 -11.94 0.30 -10.05
CA MET A 200 -11.41 1.40 -10.88
C MET A 200 -12.48 2.45 -11.18
N ALA A 201 -13.69 2.04 -11.61
CA ALA A 201 -14.75 3.00 -11.92
C ALA A 201 -15.15 3.83 -10.68
N ARG A 202 -15.24 3.20 -9.49
CA ARG A 202 -15.51 3.92 -8.24
C ARG A 202 -14.36 4.84 -7.83
N ALA A 203 -13.11 4.41 -8.02
CA ALA A 203 -11.94 5.24 -7.75
C ALA A 203 -11.94 6.52 -8.59
N VAL A 204 -12.16 6.39 -9.90
CA VAL A 204 -12.22 7.53 -10.83
C VAL A 204 -13.43 8.43 -10.52
N GLY A 205 -14.61 7.85 -10.29
CA GLY A 205 -15.80 8.62 -9.91
C GLY A 205 -15.64 9.38 -8.59
N CYS A 206 -14.97 8.79 -7.59
CA CYS A 206 -14.64 9.45 -6.34
C CYS A 206 -13.70 10.65 -6.57
N ALA A 207 -12.64 10.47 -7.37
CA ALA A 207 -11.72 11.55 -7.69
C ALA A 207 -12.39 12.69 -8.47
N ALA A 208 -13.24 12.36 -9.45
CA ALA A 208 -14.03 13.34 -10.21
C ALA A 208 -14.97 14.15 -9.29
N ALA A 209 -15.61 13.49 -8.32
CA ALA A 209 -16.46 14.18 -7.35
C ALA A 209 -15.69 15.15 -6.42
N ILE A 210 -14.40 14.90 -6.17
CA ILE A 210 -13.58 15.71 -5.25
C ILE A 210 -12.85 16.84 -5.99
N LEU A 211 -12.23 16.56 -7.14
CA LEU A 211 -11.36 17.51 -7.85
C LEU A 211 -11.90 17.95 -9.22
N GLY A 212 -13.00 17.36 -9.69
CA GLY A 212 -13.62 17.65 -10.99
C GLY A 212 -13.06 16.82 -12.14
N ASP A 213 -13.85 16.72 -13.22
CA ASP A 213 -13.53 15.95 -14.43
C ASP A 213 -12.22 16.39 -15.09
N GLU A 214 -11.92 17.69 -15.08
CA GLU A 214 -10.69 18.22 -15.70
C GLU A 214 -9.43 17.65 -15.03
N ALA A 215 -9.40 17.59 -13.69
CA ALA A 215 -8.28 17.03 -12.96
C ALA A 215 -8.08 15.54 -13.30
N VAL A 216 -9.18 14.79 -13.42
CA VAL A 216 -9.16 13.38 -13.79
C VAL A 216 -8.69 13.19 -15.23
N ARG A 217 -9.22 13.96 -16.19
CA ARG A 217 -8.92 13.80 -17.62
C ARG A 217 -7.52 14.25 -18.01
N GLN A 218 -7.00 15.30 -17.39
CA GLN A 218 -5.81 16.01 -17.87
C GLN A 218 -4.62 15.93 -16.91
N ARG A 219 -4.85 15.64 -15.62
CA ARG A 219 -3.82 15.76 -14.57
C ARG A 219 -3.79 14.53 -13.65
N SER A 220 -4.10 13.37 -14.22
CA SER A 220 -4.06 12.09 -13.51
C SER A 220 -3.25 11.03 -14.27
N PHE A 221 -2.80 10.01 -13.54
CA PHE A 221 -2.19 8.82 -14.12
C PHE A 221 -2.60 7.56 -13.36
N VAL A 222 -2.39 6.39 -13.97
CA VAL A 222 -2.62 5.10 -13.35
C VAL A 222 -1.30 4.47 -12.96
N HIS A 223 -1.22 4.06 -11.70
CA HIS A 223 -0.23 3.09 -11.28
C HIS A 223 -0.84 1.69 -11.37
N ALA A 224 -0.62 1.01 -12.50
CA ALA A 224 -1.22 -0.27 -12.80
C ALA A 224 -0.74 -1.38 -11.85
N HIS A 225 -1.55 -2.44 -11.72
CA HIS A 225 -1.13 -3.67 -11.08
C HIS A 225 0.03 -4.29 -11.86
N GLY A 226 -0.07 -4.35 -13.20
CA GLY A 226 1.06 -4.57 -14.10
C GLY A 226 1.93 -5.77 -13.74
N SER A 227 1.35 -6.96 -13.60
CA SER A 227 2.05 -8.13 -13.04
C SER A 227 2.94 -8.90 -14.02
N SER A 228 3.19 -8.40 -15.23
CA SER A 228 4.00 -9.12 -16.24
C SER A 228 3.44 -10.50 -16.64
N THR A 229 2.11 -10.68 -16.57
CA THR A 229 1.46 -11.92 -17.05
C THR A 229 0.61 -11.66 -18.30
N PRO A 230 0.51 -12.63 -19.24
CA PRO A 230 -0.28 -12.44 -20.46
C PRO A 230 -1.76 -12.19 -20.17
N LYS A 231 -2.32 -12.88 -19.16
CA LYS A 231 -3.70 -12.64 -18.73
C LYS A 231 -3.89 -11.23 -18.16
N ASN A 232 -2.94 -10.74 -17.35
CA ASN A 232 -3.08 -9.41 -16.76
C ASN A 232 -2.95 -8.30 -17.80
N ARG A 233 -1.99 -8.36 -18.74
CA ARG A 233 -1.80 -7.28 -19.72
C ARG A 233 -3.08 -7.01 -20.54
N VAL A 234 -3.77 -8.07 -20.96
CA VAL A 234 -5.04 -7.98 -21.71
C VAL A 234 -6.18 -7.50 -20.82
N THR A 235 -6.38 -8.16 -19.67
CA THR A 235 -7.55 -7.87 -18.83
C THR A 235 -7.47 -6.52 -18.14
N GLU A 236 -6.29 -6.15 -17.62
CA GLU A 236 -6.08 -4.86 -16.98
C GLU A 236 -6.22 -3.71 -17.97
N SER A 237 -5.58 -3.81 -19.12
CA SER A 237 -5.63 -2.71 -20.09
C SER A 237 -7.05 -2.50 -20.61
N LEU A 238 -7.82 -3.58 -20.84
CA LEU A 238 -9.24 -3.48 -21.21
C LEU A 238 -10.09 -2.81 -20.12
N ILE A 239 -9.80 -3.05 -18.84
CA ILE A 239 -10.49 -2.37 -17.74
C ILE A 239 -10.16 -0.88 -17.76
N LEU A 240 -8.87 -0.55 -17.79
CA LEU A 240 -8.40 0.83 -17.76
C LEU A 240 -8.91 1.62 -18.96
N ASP A 241 -8.86 1.03 -20.16
CA ASP A 241 -9.31 1.64 -21.41
C ASP A 241 -10.81 1.93 -21.41
N ARG A 242 -11.64 0.97 -20.97
CA ARG A 242 -13.09 1.18 -20.85
C ARG A 242 -13.45 2.22 -19.81
N VAL A 243 -12.75 2.23 -18.67
CA VAL A 243 -12.95 3.25 -17.63
C VAL A 243 -12.52 4.62 -18.18
N ALA A 244 -11.38 4.73 -18.84
CA ALA A 244 -10.92 5.95 -19.47
C ALA A 244 -11.97 6.51 -20.45
N GLY A 245 -12.46 5.69 -21.38
CA GLY A 245 -13.51 6.10 -22.32
C GLY A 245 -14.81 6.52 -21.63
N ALA A 246 -15.24 5.80 -20.58
CA ALA A 246 -16.45 6.15 -19.83
C ALA A 246 -16.35 7.50 -19.08
N PHE A 247 -15.15 7.91 -18.70
CA PHE A 247 -14.88 9.20 -18.04
C PHE A 247 -14.36 10.28 -19.00
N GLY A 248 -14.31 10.01 -20.31
CA GLY A 248 -13.85 10.95 -21.33
C GLY A 248 -12.36 11.28 -21.23
N ILE A 249 -11.53 10.33 -20.78
CA ILE A 249 -10.08 10.44 -20.75
C ILE A 249 -9.56 9.94 -22.11
N GLU A 250 -8.92 10.82 -22.88
CA GLU A 250 -8.43 10.48 -24.23
C GLU A 250 -7.03 9.86 -24.21
N THR A 251 -6.20 10.24 -23.25
CA THR A 251 -4.81 9.77 -23.14
C THR A 251 -4.44 9.66 -21.67
N TRP A 252 -4.51 8.45 -21.12
CA TRP A 252 -4.27 8.20 -19.71
C TRP A 252 -2.88 7.61 -19.49
N PRO A 253 -1.93 8.32 -18.85
CA PRO A 253 -0.61 7.77 -18.56
C PRO A 253 -0.70 6.56 -17.63
N VAL A 254 0.02 5.49 -17.98
CA VAL A 254 0.06 4.25 -17.21
C VAL A 254 1.51 3.86 -16.91
N THR A 255 1.80 3.62 -15.62
CA THR A 255 3.09 3.10 -15.15
C THR A 255 2.93 1.78 -14.40
N GLY A 256 4.03 1.04 -14.23
CA GLY A 256 4.06 -0.27 -13.59
C GLY A 256 5.38 -0.58 -12.89
N ILE A 257 5.55 -0.09 -11.65
CA ILE A 257 6.74 -0.29 -10.78
C ILE A 257 7.29 -1.71 -10.71
N LYS A 258 6.45 -2.74 -10.92
CA LYS A 258 6.88 -4.13 -10.92
C LYS A 258 7.94 -4.43 -11.99
N SER A 259 8.07 -3.59 -13.03
CA SER A 259 9.19 -3.69 -13.97
C SER A 259 10.55 -3.39 -13.34
N ALA A 260 10.59 -2.59 -12.28
CA ALA A 260 11.81 -2.19 -11.59
C ALA A 260 12.09 -3.04 -10.34
N VAL A 261 11.05 -3.42 -9.60
CA VAL A 261 11.19 -4.06 -8.27
C VAL A 261 10.59 -5.45 -8.16
N GLY A 262 10.01 -5.99 -9.25
CA GLY A 262 9.27 -7.26 -9.21
C GLY A 262 7.95 -7.16 -8.42
N HIS A 263 7.42 -8.30 -8.00
CA HIS A 263 6.14 -8.41 -7.32
C HIS A 263 6.33 -8.85 -5.86
N SER A 264 6.25 -7.89 -4.95
CA SER A 264 6.36 -8.06 -3.49
C SER A 264 5.08 -8.56 -2.79
N LEU A 265 4.30 -9.38 -3.50
CA LEU A 265 3.03 -9.96 -3.04
C LEU A 265 2.11 -8.93 -2.35
N GLY A 266 1.85 -9.06 -1.05
CA GLY A 266 0.97 -8.17 -0.30
C GLY A 266 1.46 -6.72 -0.21
N ALA A 267 2.78 -6.49 -0.29
CA ALA A 267 3.39 -5.16 -0.23
C ALA A 267 3.31 -4.39 -1.55
N ALA A 268 2.91 -5.06 -2.64
CA ALA A 268 3.02 -4.53 -4.00
C ALA A 268 2.34 -3.17 -4.19
N SER A 269 1.15 -2.96 -3.65
CA SER A 269 0.48 -1.65 -3.77
C SER A 269 1.04 -0.58 -2.84
N GLY A 270 1.85 -0.95 -1.84
CA GLY A 270 2.68 -0.02 -1.08
C GLY A 270 3.83 0.51 -1.94
N ASP A 271 4.49 -0.36 -2.71
CA ASP A 271 5.53 0.06 -3.66
C ASP A 271 4.95 1.02 -4.72
N GLN A 272 3.73 0.72 -5.19
CA GLN A 272 3.01 1.57 -6.12
C GLN A 272 2.68 2.94 -5.51
N LEU A 273 2.24 3.00 -4.25
CA LEU A 273 1.96 4.24 -3.57
C LEU A 273 3.23 5.08 -3.37
N ALA A 274 4.33 4.46 -2.91
CA ALA A 274 5.60 5.15 -2.72
C ALA A 274 6.11 5.76 -4.04
N SER A 275 6.05 4.99 -5.14
CA SER A 275 6.41 5.49 -6.47
C SER A 275 5.51 6.65 -6.91
N ALA A 276 4.20 6.56 -6.69
CA ALA A 276 3.27 7.63 -7.05
C ALA A 276 3.51 8.94 -6.28
N LEU A 277 3.88 8.86 -4.99
CA LEU A 277 4.31 10.03 -4.21
C LEU A 277 5.58 10.66 -4.80
N GLY A 278 6.51 9.84 -5.31
CA GLY A 278 7.66 10.30 -6.07
C GLY A 278 7.25 11.03 -7.36
N SER A 279 6.29 10.49 -8.11
CA SER A 279 5.77 11.15 -9.31
C SER A 279 5.15 12.52 -9.02
N PHE A 280 4.43 12.67 -7.89
CA PHE A 280 3.95 13.99 -7.46
C PHE A 280 5.06 14.95 -7.10
N ALA A 281 6.14 14.47 -6.49
CA ALA A 281 7.26 15.30 -6.06
C ALA A 281 8.07 15.83 -7.24
N TRP A 282 8.26 15.01 -8.28
CA TRP A 282 9.19 15.30 -9.38
C TRP A 282 8.51 15.59 -10.72
N GLY A 283 7.20 15.39 -10.86
CA GLY A 283 6.48 15.58 -12.12
C GLY A 283 6.80 14.51 -13.18
N ILE A 284 7.37 13.38 -12.77
CA ILE A 284 7.81 12.30 -13.66
C ILE A 284 6.96 11.06 -13.43
N VAL A 285 6.33 10.54 -14.49
CA VAL A 285 5.71 9.21 -14.51
C VAL A 285 6.71 8.21 -15.09
N PRO A 286 7.19 7.22 -14.31
CA PRO A 286 8.20 6.28 -14.80
C PRO A 286 7.70 5.44 -15.98
N GLY A 287 8.56 5.25 -16.98
CA GLY A 287 8.30 4.32 -18.08
C GLY A 287 8.51 2.87 -17.66
N ILE A 288 7.93 1.94 -18.42
CA ILE A 288 8.14 0.50 -18.27
C ILE A 288 9.40 0.12 -19.06
N LYS A 289 10.58 0.37 -18.48
CA LYS A 289 11.87 0.30 -19.18
C LYS A 289 12.32 -1.11 -19.59
N THR A 290 11.63 -2.15 -19.12
CA THR A 290 11.96 -3.55 -19.41
C THR A 290 11.33 -4.06 -20.71
N ILE A 291 10.43 -3.29 -21.32
CA ILE A 291 9.77 -3.64 -22.59
C ILE A 291 10.30 -2.75 -23.71
N GLU A 292 10.40 -3.30 -24.92
CA GLU A 292 10.73 -2.52 -26.11
C GLU A 292 9.48 -1.91 -26.74
N THR A 293 8.41 -2.69 -26.76
CA THR A 293 7.10 -2.31 -27.28
C THR A 293 6.00 -2.89 -26.39
N VAL A 294 4.84 -2.24 -26.42
CA VAL A 294 3.61 -2.77 -25.82
C VAL A 294 3.11 -3.94 -26.68
N ALA A 295 2.71 -5.03 -26.05
CA ALA A 295 2.21 -6.22 -26.76
C ALA A 295 0.93 -5.92 -27.56
N ASN A 296 0.74 -6.62 -28.68
CA ASN A 296 -0.35 -6.35 -29.63
C ASN A 296 -1.76 -6.64 -29.08
N ASP A 297 -1.88 -7.43 -28.01
CA ASP A 297 -3.15 -7.81 -27.38
C ASP A 297 -3.57 -6.85 -26.24
N VAL A 298 -2.79 -5.79 -25.99
CA VAL A 298 -3.09 -4.76 -25.00
C VAL A 298 -4.04 -3.73 -25.62
N ALA A 299 -5.27 -3.65 -25.10
CA ALA A 299 -6.18 -2.54 -25.37
C ALA A 299 -5.59 -1.21 -24.88
N ARG A 300 -5.53 -0.19 -25.74
CA ARG A 300 -4.84 1.08 -25.46
C ARG A 300 -5.38 2.25 -26.29
N ASP A 301 -6.66 2.22 -26.63
CA ASP A 301 -7.29 3.30 -27.42
C ASP A 301 -7.23 4.63 -26.65
N HIS A 302 -7.27 4.57 -25.31
CA HIS A 302 -7.22 5.72 -24.40
C HIS A 302 -6.00 5.71 -23.48
N LEU A 303 -5.04 4.79 -23.66
CA LEU A 303 -3.94 4.56 -22.71
C LEU A 303 -2.59 4.95 -23.29
N ASP A 304 -1.79 5.65 -22.48
CA ASP A 304 -0.42 6.03 -22.79
C ASP A 304 0.56 5.21 -21.94
N ILE A 305 0.95 4.06 -22.50
CA ILE A 305 1.93 3.13 -21.90
C ILE A 305 3.25 3.31 -22.63
N ARG A 306 4.29 3.77 -21.92
CA ARG A 306 5.60 4.12 -22.49
C ARG A 306 6.74 3.28 -21.92
N CYS A 307 7.76 3.06 -22.75
CA CYS A 307 9.03 2.44 -22.33
C CYS A 307 10.00 3.46 -21.70
N THR A 308 9.77 4.75 -21.95
CA THR A 308 10.57 5.87 -21.43
C THR A 308 9.79 6.65 -20.39
N ASP A 309 10.50 7.35 -19.52
CA ASP A 309 9.87 8.24 -18.54
C ASP A 309 9.10 9.37 -19.24
N LEU A 310 7.94 9.72 -18.68
CA LEU A 310 7.12 10.85 -19.11
C LEU A 310 7.33 12.00 -18.13
N ASP A 311 7.81 13.13 -18.62
CA ASP A 311 7.66 14.42 -17.93
C ASP A 311 6.20 14.87 -18.07
N ALA A 312 5.42 14.65 -17.01
CA ALA A 312 4.00 14.93 -16.96
C ALA A 312 3.70 16.33 -16.38
N GLY A 313 4.73 17.05 -15.92
CA GLY A 313 4.55 18.28 -15.15
C GLY A 313 3.73 18.06 -13.88
N PRO A 314 2.99 19.08 -13.41
CA PRO A 314 2.19 18.97 -12.19
C PRO A 314 1.02 17.99 -12.31
N LEU A 315 1.07 16.92 -11.51
CA LEU A 315 0.02 15.93 -11.38
C LEU A 315 -0.87 16.21 -10.15
N ASP A 316 -2.18 16.04 -10.32
CA ASP A 316 -3.16 16.20 -9.24
C ASP A 316 -3.57 14.86 -8.62
N LEU A 317 -3.57 13.79 -9.43
CA LEU A 317 -4.14 12.50 -9.07
C LEU A 317 -3.28 11.32 -9.54
N ALA A 318 -3.26 10.26 -8.73
CA ALA A 318 -2.77 8.94 -9.11
C ALA A 318 -3.83 7.90 -8.75
N PHE A 319 -4.03 6.89 -9.59
CA PHE A 319 -4.90 5.76 -9.29
C PHE A 319 -4.05 4.52 -9.05
N ILE A 320 -3.96 4.06 -7.80
CA ILE A 320 -3.24 2.85 -7.44
C ILE A 320 -4.17 1.66 -7.67
N ASN A 321 -3.84 0.80 -8.62
CA ASN A 321 -4.63 -0.38 -8.94
C ASN A 321 -3.94 -1.68 -8.48
N SER A 322 -4.64 -2.54 -7.73
CA SER A 322 -4.10 -3.84 -7.34
C SER A 322 -5.14 -4.95 -7.36
N LYS A 323 -4.67 -6.15 -7.66
CA LYS A 323 -5.46 -7.38 -7.82
C LYS A 323 -4.69 -8.55 -7.26
N GLY A 324 -5.39 -9.60 -6.87
CA GLY A 324 -4.78 -10.85 -6.42
C GLY A 324 -5.72 -12.04 -6.54
N PHE A 325 -5.18 -13.23 -6.25
CA PHE A 325 -5.95 -14.48 -6.25
C PHE A 325 -7.15 -14.41 -5.29
N GLY A 326 -8.12 -15.30 -5.47
CA GLY A 326 -9.36 -15.33 -4.70
C GLY A 326 -10.41 -14.31 -5.17
N GLY A 327 -10.11 -13.58 -6.24
CA GLY A 327 -10.94 -12.47 -6.71
C GLY A 327 -10.82 -11.23 -5.83
N ASN A 328 -9.63 -10.95 -5.30
CA ASN A 328 -9.36 -9.77 -4.50
C ASN A 328 -8.95 -8.61 -5.41
N ASN A 329 -9.76 -7.55 -5.45
CA ASN A 329 -9.47 -6.35 -6.24
C ASN A 329 -9.55 -5.11 -5.35
N ALA A 330 -8.62 -4.16 -5.54
CA ALA A 330 -8.64 -2.88 -4.84
C ALA A 330 -8.09 -1.74 -5.72
N SER A 331 -8.73 -0.58 -5.65
CA SER A 331 -8.24 0.64 -6.31
C SER A 331 -8.42 1.85 -5.41
N ALA A 332 -7.41 2.71 -5.36
CA ALA A 332 -7.42 3.93 -4.54
C ALA A 332 -7.01 5.15 -5.38
N PRO A 333 -7.83 6.22 -5.42
CA PRO A 333 -7.33 7.52 -5.83
C PRO A 333 -6.39 8.08 -4.76
N VAL A 334 -5.31 8.72 -5.18
CA VAL A 334 -4.37 9.44 -4.33
C VAL A 334 -4.28 10.86 -4.86
N ILE A 335 -4.50 11.82 -3.97
CA ILE A 335 -4.49 13.25 -4.25
C ILE A 335 -3.09 13.79 -3.95
N SER A 336 -2.55 14.60 -4.85
CA SER A 336 -1.21 15.18 -4.69
C SER A 336 -1.11 16.13 -3.49
N ALA A 337 0.11 16.33 -2.97
CA ALA A 337 0.39 17.25 -1.87
C ALA A 337 -0.17 18.67 -2.10
N GLY A 338 -0.03 19.19 -3.33
CA GLY A 338 -0.53 20.52 -3.69
C GLY A 338 -2.05 20.62 -3.62
N CYS A 339 -2.76 19.61 -4.13
CA CYS A 339 -4.21 19.53 -4.00
C CYS A 339 -4.65 19.41 -2.54
N ALA A 340 -4.01 18.52 -1.78
CA ALA A 340 -4.32 18.32 -0.37
C ALA A 340 -4.13 19.60 0.46
N ALA A 341 -3.05 20.36 0.20
CA ALA A 341 -2.83 21.65 0.85
C ALA A 341 -3.96 22.66 0.56
N ARG A 342 -4.44 22.74 -0.69
CA ARG A 342 -5.60 23.58 -1.03
C ARG A 342 -6.88 23.14 -0.32
N MET A 343 -7.09 21.83 -0.19
CA MET A 343 -8.24 21.28 0.55
C MET A 343 -8.17 21.61 2.04
N LEU A 344 -6.99 21.50 2.65
CA LEU A 344 -6.75 21.88 4.04
C LEU A 344 -7.02 23.36 4.28
N GLU A 345 -6.52 24.24 3.41
CA GLU A 345 -6.76 25.68 3.51
C GLU A 345 -8.25 26.01 3.37
N ARG A 346 -8.95 25.40 2.40
CA ARG A 346 -10.40 25.60 2.23
C ARG A 346 -11.20 25.20 3.47
N ARG A 347 -10.81 24.11 4.14
CA ARG A 347 -11.52 23.60 5.33
C ARG A 347 -11.20 24.38 6.60
N HIS A 348 -9.92 24.66 6.85
CA HIS A 348 -9.43 25.20 8.13
C HIS A 348 -9.22 26.71 8.10
N GLY A 349 -9.30 27.32 6.92
CA GLY A 349 -9.11 28.75 6.69
C GLY A 349 -7.64 29.16 6.52
N ALA A 350 -7.43 30.26 5.79
CA ALA A 350 -6.10 30.76 5.43
C ALA A 350 -5.18 31.01 6.63
N LYS A 351 -5.72 31.50 7.75
CA LYS A 351 -4.93 31.76 8.98
C LYS A 351 -4.37 30.46 9.58
N ALA A 352 -5.19 29.40 9.64
CA ALA A 352 -4.73 28.11 10.15
C ALA A 352 -3.74 27.46 9.18
N ALA A 353 -3.98 27.58 7.87
CA ALA A 353 -3.07 27.08 6.84
C ALA A 353 -1.69 27.77 6.90
N ALA A 354 -1.64 29.10 7.05
CA ALA A 354 -0.39 29.83 7.21
C ALA A 354 0.39 29.38 8.46
N ARG A 355 -0.30 29.15 9.58
CA ARG A 355 0.32 28.60 10.80
C ARG A 355 0.86 27.19 10.57
N TRP A 356 0.08 26.32 9.93
CA TRP A 356 0.50 24.95 9.60
C TRP A 356 1.74 24.96 8.70
N GLN A 357 1.77 25.79 7.65
CA GLN A 357 2.91 25.94 6.76
C GLN A 357 4.18 26.35 7.53
N ALA A 358 4.08 27.33 8.44
CA ALA A 358 5.21 27.76 9.25
C ALA A 358 5.73 26.65 10.19
N LEU A 359 4.84 25.83 10.77
CA LEU A 359 5.25 24.69 11.59
C LEU A 359 5.86 23.56 10.74
N ARG A 360 5.33 23.35 9.53
CA ARG A 360 5.75 22.31 8.60
C ARG A 360 7.19 22.47 8.13
N ASP A 361 7.69 23.69 8.03
CA ASP A 361 9.08 23.93 7.66
C ASP A 361 10.06 23.34 8.69
N ASN A 362 9.72 23.37 9.98
CA ASN A 362 10.50 22.70 11.03
C ASN A 362 10.43 21.17 10.88
N ALA A 363 9.26 20.61 10.58
CA ALA A 363 9.09 19.18 10.36
C ALA A 363 9.90 18.69 9.14
N ARG A 364 9.94 19.49 8.06
CA ARG A 364 10.75 19.22 6.86
C ARG A 364 12.25 19.26 7.14
N ALA A 365 12.71 20.25 7.91
CA ALA A 365 14.10 20.32 8.33
C ALA A 365 14.51 19.08 9.14
N ALA A 366 13.69 18.69 10.12
CA ALA A 366 13.93 17.48 10.91
C ALA A 366 13.90 16.20 10.05
N ALA A 367 13.00 16.11 9.07
CA ALA A 367 12.94 14.98 8.15
C ALA A 367 14.18 14.91 7.23
N ALA A 368 14.71 16.06 6.79
CA ALA A 368 15.93 16.12 6.00
C ALA A 368 17.17 15.70 6.82
N ASP A 369 17.24 16.11 8.09
CA ASP A 369 18.30 15.68 9.01
C ASP A 369 18.25 14.16 9.26
N TYR A 370 17.03 13.63 9.46
CA TYR A 370 16.79 12.19 9.59
C TYR A 370 17.25 11.43 8.33
N ASP A 371 16.85 11.87 7.14
CA ASP A 371 17.27 11.25 5.87
C ASP A 371 18.79 11.30 5.68
N ALA A 372 19.41 12.45 5.98
CA ALA A 372 20.86 12.58 5.90
C ALA A 372 21.58 11.63 6.88
N ALA A 373 21.03 11.42 8.08
CA ALA A 373 21.58 10.49 9.06
C ALA A 373 21.34 9.01 8.67
N MET A 374 20.20 8.69 8.06
CA MET A 374 19.93 7.36 7.48
C MET A 374 20.91 7.03 6.36
N ARG A 375 21.17 7.98 5.44
CA ARG A 375 22.17 7.81 4.36
C ARG A 375 23.59 7.63 4.86
N ARG A 376 23.91 8.16 6.06
CA ARG A 376 25.20 7.93 6.74
C ARG A 376 25.23 6.64 7.57
N GLY A 377 24.10 5.94 7.73
CA GLY A 377 24.01 4.75 8.58
C GLY A 377 24.15 5.02 10.08
N THR A 378 23.91 6.25 10.53
CA THR A 378 24.14 6.66 11.93
C THR A 378 22.92 6.51 12.83
N LEU A 379 21.77 6.15 12.27
CA LEU A 379 20.53 5.97 13.02
C LEU A 379 20.26 4.48 13.21
N PRO A 380 20.20 3.98 14.47
CA PRO A 380 19.82 2.60 14.73
C PRO A 380 18.32 2.41 14.46
N ALA A 381 17.94 1.20 14.07
CA ALA A 381 16.54 0.81 14.05
C ALA A 381 15.95 0.86 15.46
N ILE A 382 14.72 1.35 15.58
CA ILE A 382 14.00 1.39 16.85
C ILE A 382 13.54 -0.04 17.18
N TYR A 383 14.06 -0.61 18.27
CA TYR A 383 13.65 -1.90 18.79
C TYR A 383 13.68 -1.88 20.32
N ARG A 384 12.50 -1.68 20.93
CA ARG A 384 12.30 -1.36 22.35
C ARG A 384 12.20 -2.59 23.26
N TYR A 385 12.72 -3.73 22.81
CA TYR A 385 12.68 -4.96 23.61
C TYR A 385 13.48 -4.78 24.92
N GLY A 386 12.89 -5.22 26.04
CA GLY A 386 13.50 -5.12 27.36
C GLY A 386 13.24 -3.80 28.10
N GLU A 387 12.55 -2.84 27.48
CA GLU A 387 12.01 -1.68 28.21
C GLU A 387 10.91 -2.09 29.21
N PRO A 388 10.68 -1.31 30.29
CA PRO A 388 9.61 -1.59 31.24
C PRO A 388 8.24 -1.71 30.57
N VAL A 389 7.50 -2.77 30.91
CA VAL A 389 6.15 -3.03 30.42
C VAL A 389 5.11 -2.48 31.38
N ILE A 390 3.93 -2.13 30.86
CA ILE A 390 2.78 -1.71 31.69
C ILE A 390 2.25 -2.97 32.38
N GLY A 391 2.28 -2.99 33.71
CA GLY A 391 1.68 -4.05 34.53
C GLY A 391 0.24 -3.73 34.93
N ASP A 392 -0.45 -4.70 35.52
CA ASP A 392 -1.84 -4.52 35.99
C ASP A 392 -1.95 -3.41 37.05
N ASP A 393 -0.98 -3.31 37.95
CA ASP A 393 -0.92 -2.30 39.02
C ASP A 393 -0.71 -0.87 38.48
N ASP A 394 -0.27 -0.74 37.23
CA ASP A 394 -0.09 0.54 36.55
C ASP A 394 -1.38 1.07 35.91
N ILE A 395 -2.44 0.26 35.86
CA ILE A 395 -3.68 0.56 35.14
C ILE A 395 -4.76 1.00 36.13
N GLY A 396 -5.17 2.27 36.03
CA GLY A 396 -6.33 2.79 36.74
C GLY A 396 -7.60 2.61 35.91
N VAL A 397 -8.65 2.06 36.50
CA VAL A 397 -9.97 1.93 35.85
C VAL A 397 -11.03 2.62 36.68
N SER A 398 -11.82 3.46 36.02
CA SER A 398 -12.99 4.13 36.59
C SER A 398 -14.17 4.01 35.62
N ARG A 399 -15.35 4.48 36.04
CA ARG A 399 -16.52 4.55 35.16
C ARG A 399 -16.27 5.42 33.92
N ASP A 400 -15.47 6.47 34.08
CA ASP A 400 -15.35 7.53 33.07
C ASP A 400 -14.06 7.41 32.24
N ALA A 401 -13.06 6.70 32.75
CA ALA A 401 -11.76 6.59 32.09
C ALA A 401 -10.95 5.35 32.47
N VAL A 402 -10.06 4.94 31.56
CA VAL A 402 -8.90 4.06 31.82
C VAL A 402 -7.63 4.91 31.75
N THR A 403 -6.81 4.88 32.79
CA THR A 403 -5.55 5.61 32.89
C THR A 403 -4.35 4.67 32.81
N LEU A 404 -3.33 5.09 32.09
CA LEU A 404 -2.07 4.36 31.85
C LEU A 404 -0.88 5.25 32.26
N PRO A 405 0.30 4.67 32.53
CA PRO A 405 1.50 5.44 32.86
C PRO A 405 1.83 6.54 31.84
N GLY A 406 2.40 7.65 32.32
CA GLY A 406 2.87 8.75 31.47
C GLY A 406 1.77 9.70 30.98
N ASP A 407 0.84 10.07 31.86
CA ASP A 407 -0.29 10.98 31.59
C ASP A 407 -1.11 10.58 30.35
N ARG A 408 -1.34 9.27 30.22
CA ARG A 408 -2.15 8.68 29.16
C ARG A 408 -3.49 8.28 29.75
N SER A 409 -4.58 8.78 29.16
CA SER A 409 -5.94 8.44 29.57
C SER A 409 -6.84 8.22 28.38
N VAL A 410 -7.77 7.28 28.52
CA VAL A 410 -8.81 6.95 27.55
C VAL A 410 -10.16 7.19 28.21
N ALA A 411 -10.90 8.20 27.74
CA ALA A 411 -12.27 8.43 28.18
C ALA A 411 -13.18 7.28 27.69
N LEU A 412 -14.07 6.82 28.56
CA LEU A 412 -15.01 5.73 28.30
C LEU A 412 -16.41 6.22 27.91
N GLY A 413 -16.65 7.53 27.95
CA GLY A 413 -17.89 8.13 27.49
C GLY A 413 -18.08 7.94 25.98
N ILE A 414 -18.98 7.02 25.60
CA ILE A 414 -19.35 6.78 24.21
C ILE A 414 -20.72 7.44 23.98
N ALA A 415 -20.80 8.28 22.95
CA ALA A 415 -22.09 8.81 22.51
C ALA A 415 -22.97 7.65 22.04
N ASN A 416 -24.21 7.58 22.54
CA ASN A 416 -25.17 6.57 22.10
C ASN A 416 -25.37 6.72 20.57
N PRO A 417 -25.02 5.72 19.75
CA PRO A 417 -25.21 5.78 18.30
C PRO A 417 -26.66 5.53 17.87
N TYR A 418 -27.55 5.16 18.80
CA TYR A 418 -28.95 4.87 18.56
C TYR A 418 -29.88 5.75 19.42
N PRO A 419 -29.68 7.08 19.47
CA PRO A 419 -30.52 7.96 20.31
C PRO A 419 -31.97 8.03 19.82
N ASP A 420 -32.22 7.63 18.58
CA ASP A 420 -33.54 7.46 17.99
C ASP A 420 -34.21 6.13 18.35
N MET A 421 -33.48 5.19 18.95
CA MET A 421 -33.97 3.85 19.30
C MET A 421 -34.10 3.58 20.82
N VAL A 422 -33.54 4.43 21.70
CA VAL A 422 -33.58 4.25 23.17
C VAL A 422 -33.87 5.52 23.95
#